data_AF-A0A964JQX2-F1
#
_entry.id   AF-A0A964JQX2-F1
#
_cell.length_a   1.000
_cell.length_b   1.000
_cell.length_c   1.000
_cell.angle_alpha   90.00
_cell.angle_beta   90.00
_cell.angle_gamma   90.00
#
_symmetry.space_group_name_H-M   'P 1'
#
loop_
_entity.id
_entity.type
_entity.pdbx_description
1 polymer ?
#
loop_
_entity_poly.entity_id
_entity_poly.type
_entity_poly.pdbx_seq_one_letter_code
_entity_poly.pdbx_strand_id
1 'polypeptide(L)' 'MSEGQVVATVSISITDTPEAVVRVLGPQDVNRKLLERRLGVRLTSRGETIVVHGPPETIAGAERILSQLL' A
#
# COMPACT_ATOMS: atom_id res chain seq x y z
N MET A 1 5.12 -29.51 4.55
CA MET A 1 5.34 -28.50 5.60
C MET A 1 5.26 -27.16 4.91
N SER A 2 4.17 -26.41 5.07
CA SER A 2 4.06 -25.09 4.45
C SER A 2 4.87 -24.13 5.31
N GLU A 3 6.04 -23.73 4.82
CA GLU A 3 6.82 -22.64 5.42
C GLU A 3 5.91 -21.43 5.59
N GLY A 4 5.83 -20.91 6.82
CA GLY A 4 5.11 -19.68 7.08
C GLY A 4 5.75 -18.56 6.26
N GLN A 5 5.04 -18.07 5.25
CA GLN A 5 5.48 -16.97 4.42
C GLN A 5 5.79 -15.76 5.31
N VAL A 6 7.02 -15.27 5.30
CA VAL A 6 7.41 -14.06 6.02
C VAL A 6 6.69 -12.88 5.40
N VAL A 7 5.87 -12.21 6.20
CA VAL A 7 5.16 -10.99 5.79
C VAL A 7 5.81 -9.82 6.52
N ALA A 8 6.28 -8.84 5.77
CA ALA A 8 6.72 -7.56 6.31
C ALA A 8 5.58 -6.54 6.25
N THR A 9 5.75 -5.44 6.98
CA THR A 9 4.82 -4.32 7.01
C THR A 9 5.58 -3.01 6.96
N VAL A 10 5.15 -2.09 6.10
CA VAL A 10 5.65 -0.72 6.02
C VAL A 10 4.46 0.24 6.10
N SER A 11 4.65 1.36 6.82
CA SER A 11 3.65 2.42 6.91
C SER A 11 4.15 3.66 6.18
N ILE A 12 3.33 4.17 5.28
CA ILE A 12 3.58 5.38 4.51
C ILE A 12 2.62 6.45 5.01
N SER A 13 3.16 7.48 5.63
CA SER A 13 2.40 8.64 6.09
C SER A 13 2.32 9.67 4.98
N ILE A 14 1.13 10.23 4.78
CA ILE A 14 0.89 11.23 3.76
C ILE A 14 0.84 12.60 4.41
N THR A 15 1.69 13.50 3.95
CA THR A 15 1.83 14.85 4.51
C THR A 15 1.24 15.94 3.61
N ASP A 16 0.84 15.59 2.39
CA ASP A 16 0.48 16.57 1.36
C ASP A 16 -0.91 17.18 1.58
N THR A 17 -1.96 16.34 1.58
CA THR A 17 -3.33 16.80 1.81
C THR A 17 -4.16 15.69 2.49
N PRO A 18 -5.15 16.04 3.34
CA PRO A 18 -6.01 15.05 4.01
C PRO A 18 -6.76 14.11 3.04
N GLU A 19 -6.93 14.54 1.78
CA GLU A 19 -7.68 13.84 0.74
C GLU A 19 -6.80 12.92 -0.14
N ALA A 20 -5.48 12.98 0.03
CA ALA A 20 -4.53 12.25 -0.82
C ALA A 20 -4.72 10.72 -0.76
N VAL A 21 -5.05 10.16 0.42
CA VAL A 21 -5.41 8.73 0.55
C VAL A 21 -6.58 8.38 -0.36
N VAL A 22 -7.64 9.19 -0.33
CA VAL A 22 -8.86 8.94 -1.10
C VAL A 22 -8.57 9.05 -2.60
N ARG A 23 -7.73 10.01 -3.01
CA ARG A 23 -7.28 10.14 -4.40
C ARG A 23 -6.49 8.92 -4.88
N VAL A 24 -5.57 8.41 -4.06
CA VAL A 24 -4.74 7.25 -4.41
C VAL A 24 -5.54 5.95 -4.43
N LEU A 25 -6.36 5.69 -3.41
CA LEU A 25 -7.16 4.46 -3.33
C LEU A 25 -8.37 4.49 -4.28
N GLY A 26 -8.79 5.68 -4.69
CA GLY A 26 -9.89 5.91 -5.62
C GLY A 26 -11.27 5.73 -4.97
N PRO A 27 -12.34 6.14 -5.68
CA PRO A 27 -13.70 5.94 -5.20
C PRO A 27 -13.96 4.45 -5.02
N GLN A 28 -14.56 4.08 -3.88
CA GLN A 28 -14.90 2.68 -3.55
C GLN A 28 -13.71 1.70 -3.68
N ASP A 29 -12.48 2.16 -3.39
CA ASP A 29 -11.26 1.34 -3.42
C ASP A 29 -10.92 0.72 -4.80
N VAL A 30 -11.38 1.33 -5.90
CA VAL A 30 -11.11 0.80 -7.26
C VAL A 30 -9.61 0.76 -7.56
N ASN A 31 -8.87 1.82 -7.22
CA ASN A 31 -7.42 1.85 -7.44
C ASN A 31 -6.68 0.97 -6.43
N ARG A 32 -7.17 0.87 -5.19
CA ARG A 32 -6.60 -0.03 -4.18
C ARG A 32 -6.47 -1.46 -4.71
N LYS A 33 -7.56 -2.05 -5.23
CA LYS A 33 -7.54 -3.42 -5.75
C LYS A 33 -6.60 -3.58 -6.95
N LEU A 34 -6.50 -2.55 -7.79
CA LEU A 34 -5.58 -2.55 -8.92
C LEU A 34 -4.11 -2.51 -8.45
N LEU A 35 -3.79 -1.64 -7.49
CA LEU A 35 -2.46 -1.50 -6.91
C LEU A 35 -2.04 -2.78 -6.18
N GLU A 36 -2.91 -3.35 -5.35
CA GLU A 36 -2.66 -4.62 -4.64
C GLU A 36 -2.31 -5.75 -5.62
N ARG A 37 -3.09 -5.90 -6.70
CA ARG A 37 -2.83 -6.92 -7.73
C ARG A 37 -1.54 -6.69 -8.51
N ARG A 38 -1.24 -5.44 -8.87
CA ARG A 38 -0.04 -5.11 -9.65
C ARG A 38 1.24 -5.19 -8.84
N LEU A 39 1.18 -4.84 -7.56
CA LEU A 39 2.33 -4.77 -6.67
C LEU A 39 2.55 -6.06 -5.87
N GLY A 40 1.57 -6.98 -5.85
CA GLY A 40 1.67 -8.22 -5.08
C GLY A 40 1.61 -7.99 -3.57
N VAL A 41 0.96 -6.91 -3.14
CA VAL A 41 0.84 -6.50 -1.72
C VAL A 41 -0.62 -6.32 -1.34
N ARG A 42 -0.87 -6.18 -0.04
CA ARG A 42 -2.16 -5.75 0.52
C ARG A 42 -2.01 -4.35 1.07
N LEU A 43 -2.97 -3.48 0.77
CA LEU A 43 -3.00 -2.11 1.25
C LEU A 43 -4.12 -1.97 2.29
N THR A 44 -3.87 -1.19 3.33
CA THR A 44 -4.91 -0.76 4.29
C THR A 44 -4.68 0.71 4.61
N SER A 45 -5.74 1.52 4.70
CA SER A 45 -5.64 2.91 5.12
C SER A 45 -6.13 3.10 6.55
N ARG A 46 -5.51 4.04 7.25
CA ARG A 46 -5.95 4.52 8.56
C ARG A 46 -5.71 6.03 8.63
N GLY A 47 -6.77 6.82 8.48
CA GLY A 47 -6.63 8.28 8.36
C GLY A 47 -5.76 8.63 7.16
N GLU A 48 -4.67 9.35 7.41
CA GLU A 48 -3.68 9.81 6.41
C GLU A 48 -2.51 8.83 6.21
N THR A 49 -2.61 7.61 6.73
CA THR A 49 -1.57 6.59 6.60
C THR A 49 -2.04 5.46 5.68
N ILE A 50 -1.20 5.07 4.73
CA ILE A 50 -1.33 3.83 3.97
C ILE A 50 -0.33 2.81 4.53
N VAL A 51 -0.83 1.65 4.93
CA VAL A 51 -0.03 0.54 5.41
C VAL A 51 0.03 -0.53 4.31
N VAL A 52 1.24 -0.96 3.99
CA VAL A 52 1.56 -1.95 2.97
C VAL A 52 1.98 -3.24 3.66
N HIS A 53 1.34 -4.35 3.29
CA HIS A 53 1.66 -5.70 3.79
C HIS A 53 2.01 -6.61 2.62
N GLY A 54 3.07 -7.39 2.75
CA GLY A 54 3.45 -8.33 1.72
C GLY A 54 4.81 -8.98 1.97
N PRO A 55 5.27 -9.81 1.04
CA PRO A 55 6.64 -10.32 1.08
C PRO A 55 7.67 -9.19 1.12
N PRO A 56 8.76 -9.29 1.91
CA PRO A 56 9.80 -8.26 2.02
C PRO A 56 10.33 -7.77 0.67
N GLU A 57 10.47 -8.67 -0.31
CA GLU A 57 10.93 -8.39 -1.67
C GLU A 57 9.97 -7.50 -2.48
N THR A 58 8.68 -7.49 -2.14
CA THR A 58 7.66 -6.68 -2.83
C THR A 58 7.42 -5.33 -2.16
N ILE A 59 7.63 -5.25 -0.84
CA ILE A 59 7.31 -4.06 -0.04
C ILE A 59 8.13 -2.85 -0.45
N ALA A 60 9.45 -3.00 -0.67
CA ALA A 60 10.31 -1.87 -1.04
C ALA A 60 9.91 -1.25 -2.40
N GLY A 61 9.50 -2.09 -3.35
CA GLY A 61 8.99 -1.64 -4.65
C GLY A 61 7.63 -0.95 -4.53
N ALA A 62 6.73 -1.52 -3.73
CA ALA A 62 5.41 -0.93 -3.47
C ALA A 62 5.52 0.43 -2.78
N GLU A 63 6.39 0.55 -1.78
CA GLU A 63 6.68 1.82 -1.08
C GLU A 63 7.18 2.89 -2.04
N ARG A 64 8.15 2.56 -2.90
CA ARG A 64 8.68 3.49 -3.91
C ARG A 64 7.62 3.97 -4.90
N ILE A 65 6.73 3.09 -5.34
CA ILE A 65 5.67 3.47 -6.29
C ILE A 65 4.61 4.32 -5.61
N LEU A 66 4.17 3.94 -4.40
CA LEU A 66 3.15 4.68 -3.66
C LEU A 66 3.64 6.08 -3.27
N SER A 67 4.92 6.23 -2.88
CA SER A 67 5.52 7.54 -2.59
C SER A 67 5.65 8.47 -3.81
N GLN A 68 5.47 7.97 -5.04
CA GLN A 68 5.41 8.80 -6.25
C GLN A 68 3.98 9.24 -6.61
N LEU A 69 2.96 8.60 -6.01
CA LEU A 69 1.54 8.88 -6.25
C LEU A 69 0.93 9.80 -5.19
N LEU A 70 1.61 9.91 -4.06
CA LEU A 70 1.27 10.72 -2.90
C LEU A 70 1.99 12.06 -2.96
#